data_AF-A0A434LX84-F1
#
_entry.id   AF-A0A434LX84-F1
#
_cell.length_a   1.000
_cell.length_b   1.000
_cell.length_c   1.000
_cell.angle_alpha   90.00
_cell.angle_beta   90.00
_cell.angle_gamma   90.00
#
_symmetry.space_group_name_H-M   'P 1'
#
loop_
_entity.id
_entity.type
_entity.pdbx_description
1 polymer ?
#
loop_
_entity_poly.entity_id
_entity_poly.type
_entity_poly.pdbx_seq_one_letter_code
_entity_poly.pdbx_strand_id
1 'polypeptide(L)'
;DQGVEIVITNGGGLRASIDQGTVTMGEVLNVLPFQNTLATFQISGKDLIAGLENGLSQIEDGAGRFPQVAGLKYSFDKSAAPNAGRVKSVEVMQGGAWTPINPDKDYLVATNNYVRQGGDGYKVFADKAKNAYDYGPGLEQVVADYLSAHRPYTPKLDGRITEITAAAAAEPAKEPAQEPAKPAEAAPAPAEPAKPAETAPAATAEPAMPEPPAGSDDIATTPPAVPAEPAPATPAPAEPAKPAETAPAAPAPAAEPAHEPAKPAEAAPAEPAKPAESSHVIVAGDTFWDLAEKAYGDGAKWKTISDANKDYEARRLPVGVTLTIPAAN
;
A
#
# COMPACT_ATOMS: atom_id res chain seq x y z
N ASP A 1 -26.45 10.64 2.19
CA ASP A 1 -25.53 11.06 1.13
C ASP A 1 -24.53 12.05 1.73
N GLN A 2 -23.25 11.69 1.86
CA GLN A 2 -22.24 12.56 2.49
C GLN A 2 -21.57 13.53 1.49
N GLY A 3 -21.92 13.45 0.21
CA GLY A 3 -21.37 14.32 -0.84
C GLY A 3 -19.89 14.04 -1.14
N VAL A 4 -19.42 12.81 -0.92
CA VAL A 4 -18.05 12.41 -1.26
C VAL A 4 -17.96 12.25 -2.78
N GLU A 5 -17.15 13.08 -3.42
CA GLU A 5 -16.99 13.09 -4.87
C GLU A 5 -15.67 12.46 -5.34
N ILE A 6 -14.72 12.20 -4.43
CA ILE A 6 -13.40 11.65 -4.77
C ILE A 6 -13.13 10.40 -3.95
N VAL A 7 -12.67 9.34 -4.62
CA VAL A 7 -12.24 8.08 -3.97
C VAL A 7 -10.84 7.73 -4.42
N ILE A 8 -10.00 7.29 -3.48
CA ILE A 8 -8.68 6.70 -3.74
C ILE A 8 -8.61 5.34 -3.04
N THR A 9 -8.12 4.32 -3.73
CA THR A 9 -7.72 3.04 -3.12
C THR A 9 -6.35 2.62 -3.63
N ASN A 10 -5.50 2.10 -2.75
CA ASN A 10 -4.19 1.58 -3.11
C ASN A 10 -4.33 0.21 -3.77
N GLY A 11 -3.62 -0.01 -4.89
CA GLY A 11 -3.71 -1.24 -5.67
C GLY A 11 -3.32 -2.50 -4.89
N GLY A 12 -2.43 -2.38 -3.91
CA GLY A 12 -2.02 -3.48 -3.03
C GLY A 12 -3.12 -3.99 -2.11
N GLY A 13 -4.17 -3.20 -1.89
CA GLY A 13 -5.39 -3.62 -1.21
C GLY A 13 -6.30 -4.51 -2.07
N LEU A 14 -6.09 -4.56 -3.39
CA LEU A 14 -6.84 -5.38 -4.34
C LEU A 14 -6.03 -6.63 -4.67
N ARG A 15 -6.44 -7.77 -4.12
CA ARG A 15 -5.59 -8.98 -4.03
C ARG A 15 -5.86 -10.04 -5.08
N ALA A 16 -7.00 -9.97 -5.75
CA ALA A 16 -7.41 -10.92 -6.76
C ALA A 16 -8.25 -10.25 -7.85
N SER A 17 -8.40 -10.94 -8.98
CA SER A 17 -9.43 -10.64 -9.98
C SER A 17 -10.73 -11.36 -9.62
N ILE A 18 -11.84 -10.87 -10.18
CA ILE A 18 -13.13 -11.56 -10.14
C ILE A 18 -13.44 -11.98 -11.58
N ASP A 19 -13.67 -13.27 -11.79
CA ASP A 19 -13.98 -13.80 -13.10
C ASP A 19 -15.40 -13.43 -13.53
N GLN A 20 -15.66 -13.51 -14.84
CA GLN A 20 -17.00 -13.27 -15.34
C GLN A 20 -17.96 -14.34 -14.81
N GLY A 21 -19.08 -13.90 -14.23
CA GLY A 21 -20.15 -14.80 -13.80
C GLY A 21 -20.85 -14.32 -12.54
N THR A 22 -21.31 -15.28 -11.74
CA THR A 22 -21.92 -15.01 -10.44
C THR A 22 -20.84 -14.61 -9.45
N VAL A 23 -20.86 -13.35 -9.03
CA VAL A 23 -19.98 -12.86 -7.96
C VAL A 23 -20.54 -13.23 -6.59
N THR A 24 -19.74 -13.95 -5.82
CA THR A 24 -20.04 -14.40 -4.46
C THR A 24 -19.33 -13.53 -3.42
N MET A 25 -19.81 -13.57 -2.17
CA MET A 25 -19.12 -12.89 -1.07
C MET A 25 -17.70 -13.44 -0.83
N GLY A 26 -17.48 -14.74 -1.11
CA GLY A 26 -16.16 -15.35 -1.04
C GLY A 26 -15.17 -14.73 -2.02
N GLU A 27 -15.59 -14.43 -3.25
CA GLU A 27 -14.76 -13.71 -4.23
C GLU A 27 -14.46 -12.28 -3.80
N VAL A 28 -15.45 -11.57 -3.26
CA VAL A 28 -15.23 -10.21 -2.73
C VAL A 28 -14.19 -10.23 -1.61
N LEU A 29 -14.26 -11.21 -0.70
CA LEU A 29 -13.27 -11.39 0.37
C LEU A 29 -11.89 -11.83 -0.14
N ASN A 30 -11.82 -12.58 -1.25
CA ASN A 30 -10.55 -12.90 -1.90
C ASN A 30 -9.87 -11.65 -2.49
N VAL A 31 -10.66 -10.70 -3.02
CA VAL A 31 -10.14 -9.42 -3.51
C VAL A 31 -9.77 -8.49 -2.37
N LEU A 32 -10.62 -8.40 -1.33
CA LEU A 32 -10.49 -7.51 -0.18
C LEU A 32 -10.32 -8.33 1.12
N PRO A 33 -9.20 -9.05 1.31
CA PRO A 33 -9.03 -9.93 2.46
C PRO A 33 -8.68 -9.18 3.75
N PHE A 34 -8.32 -7.90 3.62
CA PHE A 34 -8.05 -7.04 4.77
C PHE A 34 -9.38 -6.48 5.28
N GLN A 35 -9.59 -6.55 6.60
CA GLN A 35 -10.75 -5.99 7.29
C GLN A 35 -10.67 -4.46 7.39
N ASN A 36 -10.34 -3.80 6.28
CA ASN A 36 -10.28 -2.37 6.17
C ASN A 36 -11.70 -1.80 6.11
N THR A 37 -11.89 -0.65 6.74
CA THR A 37 -13.14 0.09 6.72
C THR A 37 -13.05 1.26 5.75
N LEU A 38 -14.21 1.70 5.25
CA LEU A 38 -14.34 2.95 4.52
C LEU A 38 -14.03 4.12 5.47
N ALA A 39 -13.09 4.97 5.06
CA ALA A 39 -12.74 6.19 5.77
C ALA A 39 -13.02 7.40 4.89
N THR A 40 -13.49 8.50 5.49
CA THR A 40 -13.72 9.77 4.81
C THR A 40 -12.97 10.89 5.52
N PHE A 41 -12.47 11.86 4.76
CA PHE A 41 -11.73 12.99 5.30
C PHE A 41 -11.70 14.14 4.30
N GLN A 42 -11.46 15.35 4.80
CA GLN A 42 -11.21 16.52 3.99
C GLN A 42 -9.70 16.77 3.87
N ILE A 43 -9.22 17.12 2.68
CA ILE A 43 -7.81 17.42 2.45
C ILE A 43 -7.65 18.46 1.34
N SER A 44 -6.59 19.26 1.41
CA SER A 44 -6.33 20.28 0.39
C SER A 44 -5.94 19.64 -0.94
N GLY A 45 -6.23 20.30 -2.06
CA GLY A 45 -5.90 19.80 -3.38
C GLY A 45 -4.40 19.52 -3.56
N LYS A 46 -3.52 20.38 -3.02
CA LYS A 46 -2.06 20.16 -3.05
C LYS A 46 -1.63 18.90 -2.29
N ASP A 47 -2.26 18.63 -1.15
CA ASP A 47 -1.94 17.48 -0.31
C ASP A 47 -2.52 16.19 -0.93
N LEU A 48 -3.65 16.29 -1.64
CA LEU A 48 -4.20 15.20 -2.46
C LEU A 48 -3.24 14.84 -3.61
N ILE A 49 -2.69 15.84 -4.32
CA ILE A 49 -1.67 15.64 -5.37
C ILE A 49 -0.42 15.00 -4.76
N ALA A 50 0.04 15.45 -3.60
CA ALA A 50 1.17 14.83 -2.90
C ALA A 50 0.91 13.35 -2.55
N GLY A 51 -0.33 13.00 -2.21
CA GLY A 51 -0.75 11.61 -2.04
C GLY A 51 -0.63 10.80 -3.34
N LEU A 52 -1.06 11.37 -4.47
CA LEU A 52 -0.91 10.72 -5.78
C LEU A 52 0.57 10.55 -6.17
N GLU A 53 1.41 11.57 -5.94
CA GLU A 53 2.87 11.49 -6.12
C GLU A 53 3.49 10.35 -5.31
N ASN A 54 3.13 10.21 -4.03
CA ASN A 54 3.57 9.08 -3.21
C ASN A 54 3.12 7.75 -3.82
N GLY A 55 1.86 7.64 -4.25
CA GLY A 55 1.33 6.42 -4.85
C GLY A 55 2.06 6.00 -6.12
N LEU A 56 2.60 6.96 -6.87
CA LEU A 56 3.37 6.71 -8.09
C LEU A 56 4.87 6.52 -7.84
N SER A 57 5.36 6.75 -6.63
CA SER A 57 6.81 6.80 -6.32
C SER A 57 7.56 5.46 -6.44
N GLN A 58 6.85 4.34 -6.45
CA GLN A 58 7.42 2.98 -6.52
C GLN A 58 6.70 2.10 -7.54
N ILE A 59 6.20 2.72 -8.62
CA ILE A 59 5.50 2.00 -9.68
C ILE A 59 6.42 0.99 -10.39
N GLU A 60 7.72 1.25 -10.46
CA GLU A 60 8.72 0.33 -11.02
C GLU A 60 8.92 -0.92 -10.17
N ASP A 61 8.76 -0.80 -8.85
CA ASP A 61 8.93 -1.90 -7.90
C ASP A 61 7.65 -2.74 -7.75
N GLY A 62 6.57 -2.38 -8.46
CA GLY A 62 5.26 -3.01 -8.30
C GLY A 62 4.65 -2.83 -6.89
N ALA A 63 5.02 -1.75 -6.20
CA ALA A 63 4.57 -1.52 -4.83
C ALA A 63 3.05 -1.33 -4.75
N GLY A 64 2.44 -1.81 -3.66
CA GLY A 64 0.99 -1.75 -3.43
C GLY A 64 0.38 -0.34 -3.37
N ARG A 65 1.21 0.69 -3.25
CA ARG A 65 0.78 2.09 -3.09
C ARG A 65 0.16 2.73 -4.33
N PHE A 66 0.16 2.06 -5.49
CA PHE A 66 -0.37 2.65 -6.73
C PHE A 66 -1.85 3.08 -6.58
N PRO A 67 -2.23 4.33 -6.88
CA PRO A 67 -3.58 4.83 -6.60
C PRO A 67 -4.56 4.52 -7.73
N GLN A 68 -5.52 3.65 -7.44
CA GLN A 68 -6.78 3.53 -8.18
C GLN A 68 -7.75 4.61 -7.69
N VAL A 69 -8.54 5.20 -8.59
CA VAL A 69 -9.33 6.40 -8.29
C VAL A 69 -10.77 6.31 -8.83
N ALA A 70 -11.68 7.08 -8.23
CA ALA A 70 -13.01 7.39 -8.77
C ALA A 70 -13.36 8.86 -8.50
N GLY A 71 -14.09 9.49 -9.41
CA GLY A 71 -14.43 10.93 -9.34
C GLY A 71 -13.24 11.89 -9.51
N LEU A 72 -12.06 11.33 -9.78
CA LEU A 72 -10.83 12.02 -10.12
C LEU A 72 -10.21 11.34 -11.36
N LYS A 73 -9.59 12.12 -12.23
CA LYS A 73 -8.69 11.65 -13.29
C LYS A 73 -7.31 12.25 -13.08
N TYR A 74 -6.26 11.52 -13.42
CA TYR A 74 -4.93 12.07 -13.46
C TYR A 74 -4.10 11.49 -14.59
N SER A 75 -3.14 12.28 -15.06
CA SER A 75 -2.08 11.81 -15.93
C SER A 75 -0.74 11.83 -15.19
N PHE A 76 0.15 10.91 -15.53
CA PHE A 76 1.48 10.85 -14.96
C PHE A 76 2.55 10.49 -16.00
N ASP A 77 3.77 10.95 -15.76
CA ASP A 77 4.96 10.62 -16.55
C ASP A 77 5.88 9.73 -15.72
N LYS A 78 6.00 8.47 -16.12
CA LYS A 78 6.83 7.48 -15.45
C LYS A 78 8.33 7.77 -15.57
N SER A 79 8.75 8.55 -16.58
CA SER A 79 10.16 8.92 -16.78
C SER A 79 10.65 9.96 -15.77
N ALA A 80 9.75 10.73 -15.15
CA ALA A 80 10.11 11.64 -14.07
C ALA A 80 10.54 10.86 -12.82
N ALA A 81 11.48 11.42 -12.05
CA ALA A 81 11.93 10.79 -10.80
C ALA A 81 10.78 10.71 -9.77
N PRO A 82 10.78 9.68 -8.89
CA PRO A 82 9.80 9.55 -7.81
C PRO A 82 9.65 10.83 -6.97
N ASN A 83 8.41 11.24 -6.70
CA ASN A 83 8.08 12.46 -5.95
C ASN A 83 8.68 13.77 -6.53
N ALA A 84 9.09 13.77 -7.80
CA ALA A 84 9.67 14.92 -8.49
C ALA A 84 8.74 15.48 -9.59
N GLY A 85 7.41 15.37 -9.38
CA GLY A 85 6.42 15.82 -10.35
C GLY A 85 6.08 14.76 -11.38
N ARG A 86 5.84 13.52 -10.94
CA ARG A 86 5.33 12.45 -11.81
C ARG A 86 3.91 12.75 -12.26
N VAL A 87 3.08 13.33 -11.41
CA VAL A 87 1.72 13.75 -11.74
C VAL A 87 1.78 14.98 -12.64
N LYS A 88 1.08 14.94 -13.79
CA LYS A 88 1.12 16.00 -14.82
C LYS A 88 -0.19 16.76 -14.94
N SER A 89 -1.31 16.09 -14.75
CA SER A 89 -2.61 16.72 -14.63
C SER A 89 -3.47 15.98 -13.64
N VAL A 90 -4.32 16.71 -12.94
CA VAL A 90 -5.36 16.14 -12.08
C VAL A 90 -6.65 16.92 -12.32
N GLU A 91 -7.71 16.20 -12.63
CA GLU A 91 -9.04 16.72 -12.82
C GLU A 91 -10.01 16.02 -11.87
N VAL A 92 -10.99 16.75 -11.38
CA VAL A 92 -11.99 16.26 -10.44
C VAL A 92 -13.38 16.49 -11.04
N MET A 93 -14.29 15.54 -10.84
CA MET A 93 -15.66 15.66 -11.29
C MET A 93 -16.40 16.61 -10.34
N GLN A 94 -16.82 17.77 -10.82
CA GLN A 94 -17.63 18.74 -10.06
C GLN A 94 -18.84 19.14 -10.88
N GLY A 95 -20.05 18.95 -10.33
CA GLY A 95 -21.29 19.34 -11.01
C GLY A 95 -21.50 18.69 -12.39
N GLY A 96 -20.94 17.48 -12.60
CA GLY A 96 -21.02 16.75 -13.87
C GLY A 96 -19.96 17.14 -14.92
N ALA A 97 -19.02 18.02 -14.58
CA ALA A 97 -17.91 18.42 -15.45
C ALA A 97 -16.55 18.09 -14.83
N TRP A 98 -15.60 17.66 -15.66
CA TRP A 98 -14.20 17.55 -15.26
C TRP A 98 -13.58 18.93 -15.17
N THR A 99 -13.04 19.26 -14.00
CA THR A 99 -12.40 20.56 -13.74
C THR A 99 -11.00 20.30 -13.17
N PRO A 100 -9.97 21.07 -13.59
CA PRO A 100 -8.65 20.99 -12.97
C PRO A 100 -8.72 21.14 -11.45
N ILE A 101 -7.94 20.34 -10.74
CA ILE A 101 -7.89 20.43 -9.29
C ILE A 101 -7.38 21.82 -8.86
N ASN A 102 -8.01 22.40 -7.84
CA ASN A 102 -7.54 23.62 -7.21
C ASN A 102 -6.67 23.24 -6.00
N PRO A 103 -5.37 23.58 -5.97
CA PRO A 103 -4.46 23.17 -4.91
C PRO A 103 -4.84 23.71 -3.52
N ASP A 104 -5.54 24.85 -3.47
CA ASP A 104 -5.87 25.55 -2.22
C ASP A 104 -7.29 25.21 -1.71
N LYS A 105 -8.09 24.50 -2.51
CA LYS A 105 -9.44 24.04 -2.12
C LYS A 105 -9.34 22.74 -1.30
N ASP A 106 -10.16 22.64 -0.25
CA ASP A 106 -10.37 21.38 0.46
C ASP A 106 -11.39 20.49 -0.29
N TYR A 107 -11.08 19.21 -0.41
CA TYR A 107 -11.89 18.18 -1.04
C TYR A 107 -12.28 17.11 -0.03
N LEU A 108 -13.53 16.65 -0.11
CA LEU A 108 -13.99 15.48 0.65
C LEU A 108 -13.64 14.20 -0.13
N VAL A 109 -12.82 13.36 0.49
CA VAL A 109 -12.24 12.15 -0.10
C VAL A 109 -12.66 10.93 0.70
N ALA A 110 -12.98 9.84 0.03
CA ALA A 110 -13.08 8.51 0.61
C ALA A 110 -11.85 7.66 0.25
N THR A 111 -11.42 6.84 1.21
CA THR A 111 -10.39 5.83 1.01
C THR A 111 -10.59 4.69 2.01
N ASN A 112 -9.62 3.80 2.15
CA ASN A 112 -9.61 2.80 3.21
C ASN A 112 -8.86 3.33 4.45
N ASN A 113 -9.28 2.91 5.65
CA ASN A 113 -8.68 3.34 6.91
C ASN A 113 -7.14 3.16 6.97
N TYR A 114 -6.60 2.10 6.38
CA TYR A 114 -5.15 1.86 6.29
C TYR A 114 -4.41 2.99 5.56
N VAL A 115 -4.85 3.37 4.35
CA VAL A 115 -4.27 4.47 3.56
C VAL A 115 -4.49 5.81 4.25
N ARG A 116 -5.69 6.04 4.81
CA ARG A 116 -5.99 7.28 5.55
C ARG A 116 -5.02 7.49 6.71
N GLN A 117 -4.70 6.42 7.44
CA GLN A 117 -3.79 6.44 8.59
C GLN A 117 -2.30 6.44 8.20
N GLY A 118 -1.97 6.57 6.91
CA GLY A 118 -0.60 6.73 6.41
C GLY A 118 0.08 5.45 5.95
N GLY A 119 -0.67 4.35 5.85
CA GLY A 119 -0.24 3.13 5.18
C GLY A 119 0.27 3.39 3.76
N ASP A 120 1.11 2.51 3.23
CA ASP A 120 1.70 2.63 1.88
C ASP A 120 2.43 3.96 1.59
N GLY A 121 2.84 4.68 2.65
CA GLY A 121 3.56 5.95 2.52
C GLY A 121 2.65 7.18 2.43
N TYR A 122 1.32 7.02 2.52
CA TYR A 122 0.34 8.11 2.48
C TYR A 122 0.32 8.97 3.76
N LYS A 123 1.48 9.26 4.36
CA LYS A 123 1.62 10.06 5.59
C LYS A 123 0.95 11.42 5.48
N VAL A 124 0.92 12.01 4.28
CA VAL A 124 0.19 13.25 4.03
C VAL A 124 -1.30 13.15 4.38
N PHE A 125 -1.94 11.99 4.17
CA PHE A 125 -3.32 11.78 4.59
C PHE A 125 -3.42 11.62 6.11
N ALA A 126 -2.43 11.00 6.73
CA ALA A 126 -2.38 10.88 8.18
C ALA A 126 -2.28 12.26 8.86
N ASP A 127 -1.39 13.10 8.35
CA ASP A 127 -0.92 14.33 8.98
C ASP A 127 -1.75 15.57 8.60
N LYS A 128 -2.35 15.59 7.40
CA LYS A 128 -3.01 16.79 6.83
C LYS A 128 -4.53 16.64 6.67
N ALA A 129 -5.07 15.45 6.90
CA ALA A 129 -6.51 15.26 6.88
C ALA A 129 -7.22 16.12 7.95
N LYS A 130 -8.37 16.65 7.56
CA LYS A 130 -9.32 17.37 8.40
C LYS A 130 -10.60 16.55 8.48
N ASN A 131 -11.34 16.65 9.58
CA ASN A 131 -12.66 16.03 9.71
C ASN A 131 -12.67 14.54 9.34
N ALA A 132 -11.63 13.81 9.76
CA ALA A 132 -11.48 12.39 9.44
C ALA A 132 -12.51 11.54 10.19
N TYR A 133 -13.04 10.55 9.48
CA TYR A 133 -13.96 9.55 9.98
C TYR A 133 -13.53 8.17 9.48
N ASP A 134 -13.09 7.31 10.41
CA ASP A 134 -12.45 6.01 10.08
C ASP A 134 -13.35 4.80 10.35
N TYR A 135 -14.54 5.04 10.87
CA TYR A 135 -15.45 4.02 11.40
C TYR A 135 -16.57 3.67 10.42
N GLY A 136 -16.33 3.81 9.11
CA GLY A 136 -17.29 3.41 8.10
C GLY A 136 -17.45 1.88 8.00
N PRO A 137 -18.35 1.42 7.11
CA PRO A 137 -18.54 -0.02 6.87
C PRO A 137 -17.28 -0.68 6.32
N GLY A 138 -17.19 -2.00 6.45
CA GLY A 138 -16.15 -2.81 5.80
C GLY A 138 -16.22 -2.66 4.28
N LEU A 139 -15.06 -2.60 3.62
CA LEU A 139 -14.99 -2.40 2.17
C LEU A 139 -15.62 -3.57 1.39
N GLU A 140 -15.51 -4.79 1.92
CA GLU A 140 -16.16 -5.98 1.39
C GLU A 140 -17.68 -5.79 1.32
N GLN A 141 -18.28 -5.22 2.37
CA GLN A 141 -19.71 -4.91 2.38
C GLN A 141 -20.05 -3.81 1.38
N VAL A 142 -19.23 -2.75 1.32
CA VAL A 142 -19.42 -1.65 0.36
C VAL A 142 -19.43 -2.16 -1.09
N VAL A 143 -18.50 -3.04 -1.45
CA VAL A 143 -18.44 -3.63 -2.79
C VAL A 143 -19.61 -4.58 -3.03
N ALA A 144 -19.95 -5.44 -2.06
CA ALA A 144 -21.07 -6.37 -2.19
C ALA A 144 -22.41 -5.63 -2.39
N ASP A 145 -22.65 -4.56 -1.62
CA ASP A 145 -23.83 -3.71 -1.74
C ASP A 145 -23.87 -3.01 -3.09
N TYR A 146 -22.74 -2.44 -3.53
CA TYR A 146 -22.65 -1.78 -4.83
C TYR A 146 -22.94 -2.74 -5.98
N LEU A 147 -22.30 -3.91 -6.00
CA LEU A 147 -22.52 -4.92 -7.04
C LEU A 147 -23.96 -5.43 -7.01
N SER A 148 -24.55 -5.62 -5.83
CA SER A 148 -25.94 -6.07 -5.67
C SER A 148 -26.95 -5.04 -6.20
N ALA A 149 -26.71 -3.75 -5.96
CA ALA A 149 -27.56 -2.67 -6.43
C ALA A 149 -27.44 -2.39 -7.94
N HIS A 150 -26.35 -2.80 -8.58
CA HIS A 150 -26.04 -2.48 -9.98
C HIS A 150 -25.97 -3.71 -10.89
N ARG A 151 -26.80 -4.73 -10.63
CA ARG A 151 -26.83 -5.96 -11.44
C ARG A 151 -27.65 -5.76 -12.72
N PRO A 152 -27.16 -6.22 -13.90
CA PRO A 152 -25.81 -6.74 -14.15
C PRO A 152 -24.76 -5.62 -14.16
N TYR A 153 -23.59 -5.90 -13.58
CA TYR A 153 -22.47 -4.96 -13.59
C TYR A 153 -21.44 -5.35 -14.65
N THR A 154 -20.98 -4.37 -15.42
CA THR A 154 -19.89 -4.56 -16.39
C THR A 154 -18.81 -3.52 -16.12
N PRO A 155 -17.61 -3.94 -15.64
CA PRO A 155 -16.52 -3.01 -15.40
C PRO A 155 -16.01 -2.44 -16.73
N LYS A 156 -15.56 -1.19 -16.70
CA LYS A 156 -15.01 -0.50 -17.89
C LYS A 156 -13.78 0.30 -17.52
N LEU A 157 -12.85 0.37 -18.46
CA LEU A 157 -11.81 1.39 -18.44
C LEU A 157 -12.41 2.68 -18.97
N ASP A 158 -12.39 3.74 -18.17
CA ASP A 158 -12.96 5.06 -18.47
C ASP A 158 -11.89 6.17 -18.46
N GLY A 159 -10.62 5.78 -18.58
CA GLY A 159 -9.49 6.70 -18.73
C GLY A 159 -9.23 7.56 -17.50
N ARG A 160 -9.45 7.02 -16.29
CA ARG A 160 -9.15 7.73 -15.04
C ARG A 160 -7.66 7.96 -14.81
N ILE A 161 -6.82 7.08 -15.34
CA ILE A 161 -5.39 7.09 -15.12
C ILE A 161 -4.73 6.97 -16.49
N THR A 162 -3.88 7.94 -16.82
CA THR A 162 -3.18 7.98 -18.11
C THR A 162 -1.69 8.13 -17.91
N GLU A 163 -0.91 7.13 -18.33
CA GLU A 163 0.56 7.29 -18.45
C GLU A 163 0.86 8.07 -19.72
N ILE A 164 1.55 9.20 -19.59
CA ILE A 164 2.02 10.00 -20.73
C ILE A 164 3.51 9.79 -20.91
N THR A 165 3.92 9.62 -22.16
CA THR A 165 5.34 9.68 -22.53
C THR A 165 5.75 11.13 -22.73
N ALA A 166 6.97 11.50 -22.36
CA ALA A 166 7.51 12.88 -22.42
C ALA A 166 7.32 13.62 -23.78
N ALA A 167 7.01 12.91 -24.87
CA ALA A 167 6.74 13.51 -26.17
C ALA A 167 5.31 14.10 -26.35
N ALA A 168 4.36 13.81 -25.45
CA ALA A 168 2.96 14.22 -25.60
C ALA A 168 2.55 15.43 -24.72
N ALA A 169 3.47 16.00 -23.94
CA ALA A 169 3.18 17.03 -22.94
C ALA A 169 3.46 18.48 -23.40
N ALA A 170 3.35 18.77 -24.70
CA ALA A 170 3.59 20.10 -25.23
C ALA A 170 2.55 20.55 -26.26
N GLU A 171 1.29 20.67 -25.86
CA GLU A 171 0.39 21.69 -26.40
C GLU A 171 -0.59 22.15 -25.30
N PRO A 172 -0.40 23.33 -24.68
CA PRO A 172 -1.48 23.96 -23.92
C PRO A 172 -2.58 24.41 -24.88
N ALA A 173 -3.80 24.00 -24.55
CA ALA A 173 -5.03 24.34 -25.26
C ALA A 173 -5.13 25.85 -25.54
N LYS A 174 -5.06 26.22 -26.83
CA LYS A 174 -5.54 27.51 -27.29
C LYS A 174 -7.05 27.48 -27.35
N GLU A 175 -7.65 28.42 -26.63
CA GLU A 175 -9.04 28.83 -26.69
C GLU A 175 -9.48 29.07 -28.15
N PRO A 176 -10.64 28.57 -28.61
CA PRO A 176 -11.07 28.75 -30.00
C PRO A 176 -11.65 30.15 -30.21
N ALA A 177 -10.92 30.97 -30.96
CA ALA A 177 -11.44 32.21 -31.52
C ALA A 177 -12.43 31.91 -32.65
N GLN A 178 -13.47 32.74 -32.70
CA GLN A 178 -14.69 32.60 -33.48
C GLN A 178 -14.47 32.60 -35.01
N GLU A 179 -15.23 31.75 -35.68
CA GLU A 179 -15.46 31.73 -37.13
C GLU A 179 -16.37 32.90 -37.55
N PRO A 180 -16.19 33.43 -38.78
CA PRO A 180 -17.35 33.79 -39.57
C PRO A 180 -17.32 33.17 -40.98
N ALA A 181 -18.35 32.35 -41.23
CA ALA A 181 -19.16 32.15 -42.42
C ALA A 181 -18.56 32.23 -43.86
N LYS A 182 -18.71 31.08 -44.53
CA LYS A 182 -18.82 30.70 -45.96
C LYS A 182 -19.35 31.73 -46.98
N PRO A 183 -19.10 31.53 -48.30
CA PRO A 183 -20.01 30.73 -49.17
C PRO A 183 -19.25 29.80 -50.17
N ALA A 184 -19.57 28.50 -50.34
CA ALA A 184 -20.67 27.85 -51.08
C ALA A 184 -20.51 27.78 -52.62
N GLU A 185 -20.15 26.60 -53.15
CA GLU A 185 -20.55 25.93 -54.42
C GLU A 185 -19.52 24.81 -54.71
N ALA A 186 -19.78 23.63 -55.29
CA ALA A 186 -20.96 22.99 -55.87
C ALA A 186 -20.73 21.46 -55.83
N ALA A 187 -21.81 20.68 -55.77
CA ALA A 187 -21.81 19.24 -56.09
C ALA A 187 -21.81 19.03 -57.63
N PRO A 188 -21.56 17.81 -58.14
CA PRO A 188 -22.63 16.81 -58.19
C PRO A 188 -22.21 15.36 -57.85
N ALA A 189 -23.23 14.54 -57.60
CA ALA A 189 -23.23 13.09 -57.34
C ALA A 189 -23.36 12.29 -58.66
N PRO A 190 -23.88 11.03 -58.70
CA PRO A 190 -23.66 9.80 -57.92
C PRO A 190 -23.40 8.55 -58.84
N ALA A 191 -23.06 7.37 -58.29
CA ALA A 191 -23.52 6.06 -58.80
C ALA A 191 -23.15 4.86 -57.87
N GLU A 192 -24.19 4.15 -57.44
CA GLU A 192 -24.27 2.80 -56.84
C GLU A 192 -24.19 1.69 -57.95
N PRO A 193 -24.46 0.38 -57.72
CA PRO A 193 -24.15 -0.58 -56.63
C PRO A 193 -23.66 -1.97 -57.17
N ALA A 194 -23.30 -2.95 -56.31
CA ALA A 194 -23.76 -4.36 -56.38
C ALA A 194 -23.03 -5.34 -55.42
N LYS A 195 -23.85 -6.17 -54.76
CA LYS A 195 -23.61 -7.41 -53.95
C LYS A 195 -23.61 -8.66 -54.90
N PRO A 196 -23.57 -9.97 -54.49
CA PRO A 196 -23.65 -10.61 -53.16
C PRO A 196 -22.76 -11.88 -52.88
N ALA A 197 -22.74 -12.28 -51.59
CA ALA A 197 -22.79 -13.62 -50.93
C ALA A 197 -22.08 -14.90 -51.47
N GLU A 198 -21.45 -15.67 -50.56
CA GLU A 198 -21.70 -17.11 -50.26
C GLU A 198 -20.83 -17.58 -49.06
N THR A 199 -21.43 -17.94 -47.91
CA THR A 199 -21.67 -19.29 -47.33
C THR A 199 -20.57 -19.89 -46.42
N ALA A 200 -21.01 -20.25 -45.22
CA ALA A 200 -20.35 -21.13 -44.25
C ALA A 200 -20.34 -22.60 -44.70
N PRO A 201 -19.63 -23.50 -43.98
CA PRO A 201 -20.40 -24.35 -43.06
C PRO A 201 -19.75 -24.56 -41.68
N ALA A 202 -20.50 -25.26 -40.84
CA ALA A 202 -20.45 -25.31 -39.38
C ALA A 202 -19.54 -26.38 -38.75
N ALA A 203 -19.19 -26.10 -37.49
CA ALA A 203 -19.17 -26.96 -36.29
C ALA A 203 -18.31 -28.24 -36.20
N THR A 204 -17.51 -28.31 -35.13
CA THR A 204 -17.38 -29.50 -34.26
C THR A 204 -16.90 -29.14 -32.84
N ALA A 205 -17.76 -29.46 -31.87
CA ALA A 205 -17.54 -30.05 -30.53
C ALA A 205 -16.62 -29.38 -29.47
N GLU A 206 -17.27 -28.94 -28.38
CA GLU A 206 -16.74 -28.79 -27.02
C GLU A 206 -16.31 -30.14 -26.40
N PRO A 207 -15.29 -30.16 -25.52
CA PRO A 207 -15.17 -31.18 -24.49
C PRO A 207 -15.80 -30.69 -23.17
N ALA A 208 -16.86 -31.37 -22.75
CA ALA A 208 -17.50 -31.21 -21.44
C ALA A 208 -16.56 -31.62 -20.30
N MET A 209 -16.53 -30.83 -19.22
CA MET A 209 -15.89 -31.20 -17.96
C MET A 209 -16.79 -32.14 -17.14
N PRO A 210 -16.21 -33.10 -16.40
CA PRO A 210 -16.95 -34.06 -15.59
C PRO A 210 -17.63 -33.41 -14.37
N GLU A 211 -18.83 -33.89 -14.04
CA GLU A 211 -19.60 -33.49 -12.84
C GLU A 211 -18.87 -33.87 -11.54
N PRO A 212 -18.88 -33.01 -10.50
CA PRO A 212 -18.40 -33.38 -9.18
C PRO A 212 -19.36 -34.37 -8.50
N PRO A 213 -18.84 -35.30 -7.66
CA PRO A 213 -19.68 -36.28 -6.98
C PRO A 213 -20.65 -35.63 -6.00
N ALA A 214 -21.88 -36.15 -5.96
CA ALA A 214 -22.92 -35.75 -5.00
C ALA A 214 -22.45 -35.96 -3.56
N GLY A 215 -22.45 -34.89 -2.75
CA GLY A 215 -22.17 -35.00 -1.31
C GLY A 215 -21.69 -33.74 -0.58
N SER A 216 -22.09 -32.54 -0.99
CA SER A 216 -21.66 -31.30 -0.31
C SER A 216 -22.81 -30.34 0.00
N ASP A 217 -23.91 -30.88 0.53
CA ASP A 217 -25.01 -30.10 1.13
C ASP A 217 -25.01 -30.14 2.67
N ASP A 218 -24.01 -30.73 3.33
CA ASP A 218 -24.06 -31.04 4.77
C ASP A 218 -23.02 -30.29 5.62
N ILE A 219 -23.04 -28.95 5.56
CA ILE A 219 -22.35 -28.12 6.56
C ILE A 219 -23.16 -26.92 7.05
N ALA A 220 -24.43 -26.79 6.65
CA ALA A 220 -25.26 -25.61 6.98
C ALA A 220 -26.23 -25.80 8.17
N THR A 221 -26.23 -26.93 8.89
CA THR A 221 -27.28 -27.18 9.91
C THR A 221 -26.85 -27.83 11.23
N THR A 222 -25.57 -27.85 11.59
CA THR A 222 -25.20 -28.29 12.96
C THR A 222 -23.99 -27.53 13.52
N PRO A 223 -24.18 -26.51 14.38
CA PRO A 223 -23.07 -25.90 15.08
C PRO A 223 -22.45 -26.90 16.07
N PRO A 224 -21.11 -26.93 16.25
CA PRO A 224 -20.48 -27.74 17.28
C PRO A 224 -20.91 -27.25 18.67
N ALA A 225 -21.45 -28.15 19.49
CA ALA A 225 -21.83 -27.88 20.87
C ALA A 225 -20.58 -27.77 21.75
N VAL A 226 -20.30 -26.56 22.26
CA VAL A 226 -19.33 -26.34 23.33
C VAL A 226 -20.07 -26.51 24.68
N PRO A 227 -19.63 -27.40 25.59
CA PRO A 227 -20.19 -27.47 26.93
C PRO A 227 -19.95 -26.15 27.67
N ALA A 228 -21.01 -25.54 28.19
CA ALA A 228 -20.92 -24.35 29.02
C ALA A 228 -20.32 -24.68 30.41
N GLU A 229 -19.19 -24.06 30.73
CA GLU A 229 -18.59 -24.06 32.07
C GLU A 229 -19.22 -22.93 32.92
N PRO A 230 -19.53 -23.13 34.21
CA PRO A 230 -20.20 -22.12 35.01
C PRO A 230 -19.26 -20.96 35.38
N ALA A 231 -19.77 -19.74 35.25
CA ALA A 231 -19.08 -18.49 35.57
C ALA A 231 -18.72 -18.38 37.07
N PRO A 232 -17.52 -17.89 37.43
CA PRO A 232 -17.22 -17.48 38.80
C PRO A 232 -17.78 -16.08 39.09
N ALA A 233 -18.31 -15.92 40.31
CA ALA A 233 -18.91 -14.68 40.80
C ALA A 233 -17.86 -13.57 41.06
N THR A 234 -18.19 -12.36 40.61
CA THR A 234 -17.54 -11.09 40.97
C THR A 234 -17.76 -10.70 42.43
N PRO A 235 -16.75 -10.14 43.12
CA PRO A 235 -16.95 -9.15 44.17
C PRO A 235 -16.59 -7.74 43.68
N ALA A 236 -17.40 -6.76 44.07
CA ALA A 236 -17.18 -5.32 43.89
C ALA A 236 -16.67 -4.68 45.22
N PRO A 237 -16.35 -3.38 45.29
CA PRO A 237 -15.00 -2.87 45.52
C PRO A 237 -14.78 -2.20 46.89
N ALA A 238 -13.52 -1.99 47.28
CA ALA A 238 -13.16 -1.08 48.36
C ALA A 238 -11.97 -0.19 47.95
N GLU A 239 -12.16 1.12 48.10
CA GLU A 239 -11.19 2.21 47.91
C GLU A 239 -10.92 2.87 49.31
N PRO A 240 -10.06 3.89 49.46
CA PRO A 240 -8.61 3.82 49.66
C PRO A 240 -8.15 4.36 51.03
N ALA A 241 -6.86 4.17 51.38
CA ALA A 241 -6.18 5.01 52.37
C ALA A 241 -4.66 5.16 52.09
N LYS A 242 -4.22 6.42 52.03
CA LYS A 242 -2.86 6.99 52.25
C LYS A 242 -3.06 8.09 53.34
N PRO A 243 -2.04 8.75 53.94
CA PRO A 243 -0.57 8.72 53.76
C PRO A 243 0.16 8.50 55.14
N ALA A 244 1.48 8.55 55.38
CA ALA A 244 2.47 9.61 55.13
C ALA A 244 3.89 9.21 55.64
N GLU A 245 4.89 10.01 55.20
CA GLU A 245 6.22 10.35 55.81
C GLU A 245 7.24 9.26 56.17
N THR A 246 8.58 9.41 56.07
CA THR A 246 9.52 10.52 55.80
C THR A 246 10.89 9.92 55.43
N ALA A 247 11.69 10.63 54.61
CA ALA A 247 13.15 10.47 54.52
C ALA A 247 13.81 11.30 55.67
N PRO A 248 15.08 11.10 56.09
CA PRO A 248 16.24 11.44 55.24
C PRO A 248 17.59 10.70 55.49
N ALA A 249 18.49 10.89 54.50
CA ALA A 249 19.95 11.10 54.56
C ALA A 249 20.93 10.04 55.14
N ALA A 250 21.95 9.75 54.32
CA ALA A 250 23.21 9.07 54.63
C ALA A 250 24.09 9.88 55.63
N PRO A 251 25.13 9.27 56.26
CA PRO A 251 26.44 9.09 55.58
C PRO A 251 27.22 7.80 55.95
N ALA A 252 28.23 7.49 55.13
CA ALA A 252 29.35 6.55 55.42
C ALA A 252 30.32 7.16 56.48
N PRO A 253 31.33 6.48 57.10
CA PRO A 253 32.23 5.49 56.47
C PRO A 253 32.82 4.33 57.33
N ALA A 254 33.54 3.44 56.63
CA ALA A 254 34.75 2.66 57.00
C ALA A 254 34.73 1.66 58.18
N ALA A 255 34.95 0.37 57.87
CA ALA A 255 36.23 -0.34 58.10
C ALA A 255 36.06 -1.89 58.01
N GLU A 256 36.77 -2.48 57.06
CA GLU A 256 37.20 -3.89 56.91
C GLU A 256 38.15 -4.33 58.05
N PRO A 257 38.47 -5.64 58.29
CA PRO A 257 39.22 -6.52 57.35
C PRO A 257 38.89 -8.04 57.50
N ALA A 258 39.47 -9.05 56.84
CA ALA A 258 40.43 -9.26 55.77
C ALA A 258 40.36 -10.75 55.36
N HIS A 259 40.80 -11.05 54.13
CA HIS A 259 41.79 -12.08 53.74
C HIS A 259 41.77 -12.16 52.20
N GLU A 260 42.42 -11.23 51.52
CA GLU A 260 43.84 -11.16 51.12
C GLU A 260 44.15 -11.98 49.83
N PRO A 261 44.60 -11.29 48.75
CA PRO A 261 44.99 -11.87 47.46
C PRO A 261 46.51 -12.06 47.34
N ALA A 262 46.95 -12.84 46.34
CA ALA A 262 48.36 -12.90 45.93
C ALA A 262 48.52 -12.58 44.42
N LYS A 263 49.24 -11.49 44.15
CA LYS A 263 50.09 -11.19 42.97
C LYS A 263 51.23 -10.30 43.52
N PRO A 264 52.47 -10.25 42.98
CA PRO A 264 52.69 -9.80 41.60
C PRO A 264 53.96 -10.36 40.89
N ALA A 265 53.95 -10.31 39.56
CA ALA A 265 55.14 -9.93 38.78
C ALA A 265 54.66 -9.34 37.44
N GLU A 266 55.13 -8.13 37.17
CA GLU A 266 54.81 -7.28 36.03
C GLU A 266 55.97 -7.35 35.02
N ALA A 267 55.65 -7.55 33.74
CA ALA A 267 56.50 -7.16 32.62
C ALA A 267 55.59 -6.70 31.46
N ALA A 268 55.78 -5.44 31.09
CA ALA A 268 55.42 -4.63 29.92
C ALA A 268 54.56 -5.21 28.76
N PRO A 269 53.81 -4.34 28.05
CA PRO A 269 52.58 -4.68 27.33
C PRO A 269 52.84 -5.28 25.94
N ALA A 270 52.14 -6.37 25.62
CA ALA A 270 52.00 -6.85 24.26
C ALA A 270 50.92 -6.04 23.52
N GLU A 271 51.20 -5.71 22.26
CA GLU A 271 50.39 -4.96 21.29
C GLU A 271 48.89 -5.30 21.28
N PRO A 272 48.01 -4.34 20.91
CA PRO A 272 46.61 -4.65 20.67
C PRO A 272 46.50 -5.60 19.47
N ALA A 273 45.93 -6.78 19.71
CA ALA A 273 45.55 -7.70 18.64
C ALA A 273 44.59 -6.98 17.69
N LYS A 274 44.93 -6.98 16.40
CA LYS A 274 44.11 -6.44 15.31
C LYS A 274 42.68 -6.97 15.38
N PRO A 275 41.67 -6.14 15.10
CA PRO A 275 40.28 -6.56 15.18
C PRO A 275 40.02 -7.51 14.00
N ALA A 276 39.61 -8.75 14.30
CA ALA A 276 39.52 -9.82 13.30
C ALA A 276 38.33 -9.60 12.36
N GLU A 277 38.63 -9.37 11.08
CA GLU A 277 37.68 -9.43 9.98
C GLU A 277 37.12 -10.86 9.91
N SER A 278 35.80 -10.99 9.90
CA SER A 278 35.13 -12.29 9.75
C SER A 278 34.48 -12.38 8.37
N SER A 279 34.20 -13.59 7.89
CA SER A 279 33.54 -13.79 6.60
C SER A 279 32.33 -14.72 6.77
N HIS A 280 31.27 -14.49 6.00
CA HIS A 280 30.03 -15.25 6.06
C HIS A 280 29.53 -15.60 4.67
N VAL A 281 29.12 -16.86 4.46
CA VAL A 281 28.53 -17.32 3.20
C VAL A 281 27.03 -17.03 3.23
N ILE A 282 26.56 -16.19 2.31
CA ILE A 282 25.15 -15.80 2.20
C ILE A 282 24.27 -17.05 2.03
N VAL A 283 23.29 -17.22 2.90
CA VAL A 283 22.20 -18.20 2.74
C VAL A 283 20.90 -17.49 2.33
N ALA A 284 19.96 -18.26 1.77
CA ALA A 284 18.67 -17.70 1.37
C ALA A 284 17.93 -17.12 2.59
N GLY A 285 17.58 -15.83 2.52
CA GLY A 285 16.91 -15.10 3.60
C GLY A 285 17.85 -14.25 4.47
N ASP A 286 19.18 -14.31 4.26
CA ASP A 286 20.10 -13.41 4.94
C ASP A 286 19.88 -11.95 4.50
N THR A 287 19.92 -11.05 5.47
CA THR A 287 19.97 -9.60 5.23
C THR A 287 21.23 -9.01 5.86
N PHE A 288 21.73 -7.88 5.35
CA PHE A 288 22.85 -7.18 6.01
C PHE A 288 22.52 -6.74 7.44
N TRP A 289 21.23 -6.56 7.76
CA TRP A 289 20.77 -6.25 9.10
C TRP A 289 21.00 -7.42 10.05
N ASP A 290 20.53 -8.61 9.69
CA ASP A 290 20.69 -9.81 10.53
C ASP A 290 22.17 -10.21 10.67
N LEU A 291 22.97 -9.99 9.61
CA LEU A 291 24.41 -10.20 9.66
C LEU A 291 25.11 -9.18 10.56
N ALA A 292 24.66 -7.93 10.59
CA ALA A 292 25.21 -6.92 11.50
C ALA A 292 24.79 -7.14 12.96
N GLU A 293 23.56 -7.57 13.21
CA GLU A 293 23.10 -7.96 14.54
C GLU A 293 23.89 -9.17 15.05
N LYS A 294 24.14 -10.17 14.19
CA LYS A 294 24.94 -11.35 14.55
C LYS A 294 26.43 -11.06 14.73
N ALA A 295 27.00 -10.18 13.91
CA ALA A 295 28.44 -9.87 13.95
C ALA A 295 28.82 -8.82 15.00
N TYR A 296 27.94 -7.84 15.23
CA TYR A 296 28.24 -6.67 16.06
C TYR A 296 27.29 -6.49 17.25
N GLY A 297 26.22 -7.30 17.36
CA GLY A 297 25.15 -7.09 18.34
C GLY A 297 24.28 -5.88 18.03
N ASP A 298 24.46 -5.25 16.87
CA ASP A 298 23.76 -4.02 16.47
C ASP A 298 23.44 -4.05 14.97
N GLY A 299 22.17 -4.32 14.65
CA GLY A 299 21.67 -4.33 13.28
C GLY A 299 21.81 -2.98 12.56
N ALA A 300 21.91 -1.86 13.28
CA ALA A 300 22.12 -0.54 12.67
C ALA A 300 23.48 -0.41 11.97
N LYS A 301 24.44 -1.30 12.29
CA LYS A 301 25.75 -1.39 11.64
C LYS A 301 25.73 -2.16 10.29
N TRP A 302 24.54 -2.47 9.75
CA TRP A 302 24.39 -3.08 8.43
C TRP A 302 25.06 -2.29 7.31
N LYS A 303 25.12 -0.95 7.44
CA LYS A 303 25.81 -0.08 6.48
C LYS A 303 27.31 -0.36 6.42
N THR A 304 27.94 -0.70 7.54
CA THR A 304 29.37 -1.04 7.60
C THR A 304 29.68 -2.30 6.80
N ILE A 305 28.79 -3.31 6.87
CA ILE A 305 28.93 -4.52 6.06
C ILE A 305 28.62 -4.21 4.59
N SER A 306 27.56 -3.45 4.30
CA SER A 306 27.23 -3.05 2.92
C SER A 306 28.35 -2.24 2.26
N ASP A 307 28.99 -1.32 2.99
CA ASP A 307 30.08 -0.48 2.48
C ASP A 307 31.37 -1.27 2.22
N ALA A 308 31.60 -2.36 2.95
CA ALA A 308 32.69 -3.29 2.69
C ALA A 308 32.42 -4.23 1.51
N ASN A 309 31.15 -4.37 1.11
CA ASN A 309 30.69 -5.30 0.08
C ASN A 309 29.88 -4.58 -1.00
N LYS A 310 30.43 -3.48 -1.56
CA LYS A 310 29.74 -2.62 -2.53
C LYS A 310 29.28 -3.33 -3.81
N ASP A 311 29.86 -4.49 -4.10
CA ASP A 311 29.51 -5.32 -5.24
C ASP A 311 28.15 -6.03 -5.06
N TYR A 312 27.61 -6.05 -3.84
CA TYR A 312 26.31 -6.65 -3.53
C TYR A 312 25.34 -5.61 -2.99
N GLU A 313 24.18 -5.52 -3.62
CA GLU A 313 23.13 -4.62 -3.16
C GLU A 313 22.48 -5.16 -1.89
N ALA A 314 22.20 -4.26 -0.94
CA ALA A 314 21.55 -4.62 0.32
C ALA A 314 20.18 -5.29 0.17
N ARG A 315 19.53 -5.11 -0.99
CA ARG A 315 18.24 -5.72 -1.32
C ARG A 315 18.36 -7.05 -2.06
N ARG A 316 19.56 -7.44 -2.48
CA ARG A 316 19.77 -8.65 -3.29
C ARG A 316 21.13 -9.28 -3.02
N LEU A 317 21.19 -10.07 -1.96
CA LEU A 317 22.35 -10.90 -1.63
C LEU A 317 22.30 -12.23 -2.41
N PRO A 318 23.25 -12.52 -3.31
CA PRO A 318 23.30 -13.79 -4.02
C PRO A 318 23.71 -14.92 -3.07
N VAL A 319 22.90 -15.97 -3.01
CA VAL A 319 23.15 -17.15 -2.16
C VAL A 319 24.43 -17.86 -2.58
N GLY A 320 25.23 -18.28 -1.60
CA GLY A 320 26.48 -19.01 -1.81
C GLY A 320 27.71 -18.13 -1.99
N VAL A 321 27.58 -16.81 -1.92
CA VAL A 321 28.69 -15.87 -2.02
C VAL A 321 29.19 -15.48 -0.63
N THR A 322 30.51 -15.30 -0.50
CA THR A 322 31.15 -14.93 0.78
C THR A 322 31.19 -13.42 0.94
N LEU A 323 30.57 -12.90 2.00
CA LEU A 323 30.63 -11.50 2.41
C LEU A 323 31.77 -11.28 3.40
N THR A 324 32.43 -10.13 3.26
CA THR A 324 33.43 -9.65 4.22
C THR A 324 32.74 -8.88 5.31
N ILE A 325 32.90 -9.30 6.57
CA ILE A 325 32.38 -8.60 7.75
C ILE A 325 33.56 -7.88 8.39
N PRO A 326 33.72 -6.56 8.15
CA PRO A 326 34.81 -5.78 8.74
C PRO A 326 34.68 -5.78 10.26
N ALA A 327 35.76 -5.59 11.00
CA ALA A 327 35.63 -5.52 12.44
C ALA A 327 34.91 -4.22 12.88
N ALA A 328 34.18 -4.29 14.00
CA ALA A 328 33.48 -3.12 14.53
C ALA A 328 34.49 -2.04 14.95
N ASN A 329 34.43 -0.87 14.29
CA ASN A 329 34.94 0.38 14.85
C ASN A 329 33.97 0.94 15.90
#